data_AF-A0A845F9P2-F1
#
_entry.id   AF-A0A845F9P2-F1
#
_cell.length_a   1.000
_cell.length_b   1.000
_cell.length_c   1.000
_cell.angle_alpha   90.00
_cell.angle_beta   90.00
_cell.angle_gamma   90.00
#
_symmetry.space_group_name_H-M   'P 1'
#
loop_
_entity.id
_entity.type
_entity.pdbx_description
1 polymer ?
#
loop_
_entity_poly.entity_id
_entity_poly.type
_entity_poly.pdbx_seq_one_letter_code
_entity_poly.pdbx_strand_id
1 'polypeptide(L)'
;MKRLAFVMVLVLFGAMPVDAVVVKEEKAVERSKNVDVTQVPSTLVLYDTEMKRRIQIESVEGIMRITEGVNKAAPVKGRWTKSEKLGTLDFGDEEMIHIYYGDERENVYLISEEETVFMSRIHFFDLFYRSVNSLPLPPGEGGDVQPLPPGQPVQPDDFLPL
;
A
#
# COMPACT_ATOMS: atom_id res chain seq x y z
N MET A 1 0.73 -68.72 -25.47
CA MET A 1 0.52 -67.34 -24.97
C MET A 1 1.73 -66.52 -25.39
N LYS A 2 1.50 -65.53 -26.24
CA LYS A 2 2.51 -64.89 -27.11
C LYS A 2 3.20 -63.72 -26.38
N ARG A 3 4.53 -63.67 -26.45
CA ARG A 3 5.38 -62.51 -26.09
C ARG A 3 5.18 -61.42 -27.15
N LEU A 4 4.92 -60.17 -26.75
CA LEU A 4 5.08 -58.97 -27.59
C LEU A 4 5.39 -57.82 -26.60
N ALA A 5 6.65 -57.41 -26.43
CA ALA A 5 7.45 -56.55 -27.30
C ALA A 5 6.99 -55.08 -27.28
N PHE A 6 7.75 -54.30 -26.50
CA PHE A 6 7.83 -52.84 -26.51
C PHE A 6 8.17 -52.35 -27.92
N VAL A 7 7.41 -51.42 -28.48
CA VAL A 7 7.84 -50.59 -29.63
C VAL A 7 7.36 -49.16 -29.42
N MET A 8 8.32 -48.30 -29.08
CA MET A 8 8.29 -46.84 -29.27
C MET A 8 7.94 -46.51 -30.71
N VAL A 9 7.06 -45.54 -30.92
CA VAL A 9 7.03 -44.75 -32.16
C VAL A 9 7.20 -43.28 -31.77
N LEU A 10 8.41 -42.77 -32.03
CA LEU A 10 8.68 -41.35 -32.22
C LEU A 10 7.95 -40.88 -33.47
N VAL A 11 7.35 -39.69 -33.41
CA VAL A 11 7.23 -38.82 -34.59
C VAL A 11 7.90 -37.49 -34.27
N LEU A 12 9.03 -37.28 -34.94
CA LEU A 12 9.81 -36.06 -35.02
C LEU A 12 9.10 -35.02 -35.88
N PHE A 13 8.95 -33.80 -35.37
CA PHE A 13 8.99 -32.52 -36.10
C PHE A 13 9.14 -31.43 -35.02
N GLY A 14 10.09 -30.49 -35.03
CA GLY A 14 11.23 -30.23 -35.87
C GLY A 14 12.19 -29.33 -35.07
N ALA A 15 13.49 -29.46 -35.32
CA ALA A 15 14.51 -28.60 -34.73
C ALA A 15 14.60 -27.28 -35.52
N MET A 16 14.81 -26.15 -34.82
CA MET A 16 15.85 -25.11 -35.04
C MET A 16 15.52 -23.78 -34.31
N PRO A 17 16.49 -22.90 -34.01
CA PRO A 17 17.07 -22.80 -32.66
C PRO A 17 17.17 -21.33 -32.13
N VAL A 18 17.88 -21.14 -31.00
CA VAL A 18 18.49 -19.87 -30.52
C VAL A 18 17.45 -18.89 -29.92
N ASP A 19 17.51 -18.46 -28.66
CA ASP A 19 18.65 -17.87 -27.97
C ASP A 19 18.47 -18.01 -26.45
N ALA A 20 19.58 -18.00 -25.73
CA ALA A 20 19.59 -17.99 -24.28
C ALA A 20 19.01 -16.66 -23.76
N VAL A 21 17.84 -16.70 -23.10
CA VAL A 21 17.45 -15.62 -22.20
C VAL A 21 17.39 -16.17 -20.78
N VAL A 22 18.30 -15.61 -20.01
CA VAL A 22 18.61 -15.85 -18.61
C VAL A 22 17.35 -15.82 -17.74
N VAL A 23 17.30 -16.81 -16.85
CA VAL A 23 16.47 -16.90 -15.64
C VAL A 23 16.15 -15.53 -15.04
N LYS A 24 14.86 -15.20 -15.00
CA LYS A 24 14.25 -14.69 -13.76
C LYS A 24 13.11 -15.63 -13.45
N GLU A 25 13.23 -16.34 -12.34
CA GLU A 25 12.11 -17.03 -11.71
C GLU A 25 11.02 -15.99 -11.41
N GLU A 26 10.12 -15.78 -12.35
CA GLU A 26 8.77 -15.40 -12.01
C GLU A 26 8.20 -16.60 -11.27
N LYS A 27 8.35 -16.59 -9.94
CA LYS A 27 7.45 -17.33 -9.07
C LYS A 27 6.07 -16.91 -9.50
N ALA A 28 5.40 -17.80 -10.23
CA ALA A 28 4.01 -17.70 -10.57
C ALA A 28 3.26 -17.46 -9.25
N VAL A 29 2.93 -16.20 -9.00
CA VAL A 29 1.95 -15.81 -8.00
C VAL A 29 0.73 -16.62 -8.40
N GLU A 30 0.34 -17.56 -7.54
CA GLU A 30 -0.94 -18.24 -7.66
C GLU A 30 -1.99 -17.13 -7.78
N ARG A 31 -2.44 -16.89 -9.01
CA ARG A 31 -3.48 -15.93 -9.31
C ARG A 31 -4.70 -16.40 -8.53
N SER A 32 -4.98 -15.75 -7.40
CA SER A 32 -6.27 -15.85 -6.76
C SER A 32 -7.29 -15.47 -7.83
N LYS A 33 -8.06 -16.45 -8.28
CA LYS A 33 -9.24 -16.22 -9.11
C LYS A 33 -10.13 -15.27 -8.33
N ASN A 34 -10.23 -14.01 -8.75
CA ASN A 34 -11.40 -13.13 -8.65
C ASN A 34 -11.10 -11.62 -8.59
N VAL A 35 -9.85 -11.17 -8.69
CA VAL A 35 -9.56 -9.72 -8.75
C VAL A 35 -9.20 -9.33 -10.18
N ASP A 36 -10.02 -8.49 -10.79
CA ASP A 36 -9.70 -7.86 -12.08
C ASP A 36 -8.60 -6.82 -11.87
N VAL A 37 -7.39 -7.16 -12.32
CA VAL A 37 -6.19 -6.30 -12.16
C VAL A 37 -6.36 -4.96 -12.90
N THR A 38 -7.27 -4.88 -13.88
CA THR A 38 -7.54 -3.64 -14.61
C THR A 38 -8.26 -2.57 -13.80
N GLN A 39 -8.85 -2.95 -12.66
CA GLN A 39 -9.54 -2.05 -11.73
C GLN A 39 -8.64 -1.62 -10.55
N VAL A 40 -7.40 -2.12 -10.49
CA VAL A 40 -6.47 -1.77 -9.42
C VAL A 40 -5.84 -0.42 -9.74
N PRO A 41 -5.89 0.56 -8.83
CA PRO A 41 -5.28 1.86 -9.08
C PRO A 41 -3.78 1.74 -9.28
N SER A 42 -3.22 2.66 -10.06
CA SER A 42 -1.79 2.69 -10.37
C SER A 42 -0.93 3.10 -9.18
N THR A 43 -1.52 3.79 -8.20
CA THR A 43 -0.84 4.24 -6.98
C THR A 43 -1.85 4.31 -5.84
N LEU A 44 -1.42 3.92 -4.65
CA LEU A 44 -2.14 4.12 -3.40
C LEU A 44 -1.30 4.98 -2.47
N VAL A 45 -1.90 6.00 -1.87
CA VAL A 45 -1.22 6.94 -0.97
C VAL A 45 -1.87 6.93 0.40
N LEU A 46 -1.08 6.65 1.44
CA LEU A 46 -1.49 6.87 2.83
C LEU A 46 -0.84 8.16 3.35
N TYR A 47 -1.68 9.12 3.70
CA TYR A 47 -1.30 10.32 4.43
C TYR A 47 -1.41 10.04 5.93
N ASP A 48 -0.29 9.63 6.54
CA ASP A 48 -0.18 9.29 7.96
C ASP A 48 0.07 10.57 8.75
N THR A 49 -1.01 11.15 9.29
CA THR A 49 -0.99 12.43 9.99
C THR A 49 -0.24 12.33 11.32
N GLU A 50 -0.30 11.18 11.99
CA GLU A 50 0.37 10.94 13.27
C GLU A 50 1.89 10.89 13.10
N MET A 51 2.38 10.10 12.13
CA MET A 51 3.82 10.00 11.87
C MET A 51 4.36 11.10 10.95
N LYS A 52 3.50 12.04 10.55
CA LYS A 52 3.81 13.15 9.64
C LYS A 52 4.52 12.70 8.36
N ARG A 53 4.08 11.57 7.80
CA ARG A 53 4.66 10.97 6.59
C ARG A 53 3.62 10.63 5.54
N ARG A 54 4.06 10.61 4.29
CA ARG A 54 3.33 10.08 3.13
C ARG A 54 3.91 8.71 2.79
N ILE A 55 3.07 7.69 2.74
CA ILE A 55 3.46 6.34 2.29
C ILE A 55 2.85 6.13 0.92
N GLN A 56 3.69 5.91 -0.10
CA GLN A 56 3.25 5.69 -1.46
C GLN A 56 3.51 4.23 -1.85
N ILE A 57 2.46 3.56 -2.32
CA ILE A 57 2.52 2.18 -2.78
C ILE A 57 2.21 2.16 -4.28
N GLU A 58 3.20 1.75 -5.07
CA GLU A 58 3.11 1.67 -6.54
C GLU A 58 3.11 0.22 -7.03
N SER A 59 3.42 -0.75 -6.15
CA SER A 59 3.42 -2.16 -6.53
C SER A 59 1.99 -2.70 -6.56
N VAL A 60 1.60 -3.31 -7.67
CA VAL A 60 0.28 -3.94 -7.84
C VAL A 60 -0.01 -4.93 -6.71
N GLU A 61 0.98 -5.74 -6.30
CA GLU A 61 0.85 -6.67 -5.18
C GLU A 61 0.54 -5.95 -3.85
N GLY A 62 1.22 -4.83 -3.59
CA GLY A 62 1.01 -4.03 -2.39
C GLY A 62 -0.38 -3.40 -2.36
N ILE A 63 -0.80 -2.81 -3.49
CA ILE A 63 -2.12 -2.18 -3.64
C ILE A 63 -3.23 -3.24 -3.48
N MET A 64 -3.12 -4.39 -4.15
CA MET A 64 -4.08 -5.48 -4.01
C MET A 64 -4.18 -5.97 -2.56
N ARG A 65 -3.05 -6.17 -1.88
CA ARG A 65 -3.03 -6.61 -0.49
C ARG A 65 -3.75 -5.62 0.44
N ILE A 66 -3.50 -4.32 0.27
CA ILE A 66 -4.14 -3.28 1.09
C ILE A 66 -5.65 -3.26 0.80
N THR A 67 -6.04 -3.25 -0.48
CA THR A 67 -7.44 -3.26 -0.92
C THR A 67 -8.19 -4.48 -0.38
N GLU A 68 -7.63 -5.68 -0.52
CA GLU A 68 -8.22 -6.90 0.07
C GLU A 68 -8.30 -6.83 1.59
N GLY A 69 -7.29 -6.25 2.26
CA GLY A 69 -7.28 -6.07 3.70
C GLY A 69 -8.42 -5.17 4.17
N VAL A 70 -8.62 -4.05 3.47
CA VAL A 70 -9.73 -3.11 3.72
C VAL A 70 -11.08 -3.77 3.46
N ASN A 71 -11.24 -4.48 2.34
CA ASN A 71 -12.50 -5.18 1.99
C ASN A 71 -12.83 -6.34 2.94
N LYS A 72 -11.84 -6.89 3.65
CA LYS A 72 -12.04 -7.91 4.69
C LYS A 72 -12.34 -7.31 6.06
N ALA A 73 -12.29 -5.98 6.22
CA ALA A 73 -12.64 -5.31 7.46
C ALA A 73 -14.10 -5.56 7.84
N ALA A 74 -14.40 -5.54 9.13
CA ALA A 74 -15.74 -5.82 9.60
C ALA A 74 -16.63 -4.57 9.43
N PRO A 75 -17.86 -4.69 8.91
CA PRO A 75 -18.77 -3.55 8.83
C PRO A 75 -19.21 -3.13 10.23
N VAL A 76 -19.38 -1.82 10.43
CA VAL A 76 -19.89 -1.30 11.71
C VAL A 76 -21.41 -1.45 11.78
N LYS A 77 -21.88 -2.31 12.69
CA LYS A 77 -23.33 -2.64 12.83
C LYS A 77 -24.06 -1.85 13.91
N GLY A 78 -23.44 -0.84 14.51
CA GLY A 78 -23.98 -0.11 15.66
C GLY A 78 -23.49 1.33 15.76
N ARG A 79 -23.83 2.01 16.86
CA ARG A 79 -23.28 3.35 17.14
C ARG A 79 -21.79 3.23 17.41
N TRP A 80 -21.03 4.07 16.74
CA TRP A 80 -19.61 4.24 16.95
C TRP A 80 -19.30 5.73 16.99
N THR A 81 -18.16 6.05 17.55
CA THR A 81 -17.67 7.41 17.77
C THR A 81 -16.34 7.57 17.07
N LYS A 82 -16.23 8.63 16.26
CA LYS A 82 -14.95 9.05 15.70
C LYS A 82 -14.17 9.81 16.77
N SER A 83 -12.93 9.39 17.01
CA SER A 83 -11.99 10.14 17.84
C SER A 83 -11.05 10.94 16.91
N GLU A 84 -9.75 10.82 17.10
CA GLU A 84 -8.71 11.49 16.31
C GLU A 84 -8.57 10.90 14.90
N LYS A 85 -8.32 11.75 13.89
CA LYS A 85 -8.02 11.33 12.52
C LYS A 85 -6.60 10.77 12.47
N LEU A 86 -6.47 9.50 12.11
CA LEU A 86 -5.18 8.84 11.91
C LEU A 86 -4.58 9.20 10.55
N GLY A 87 -5.40 9.20 9.51
CA GLY A 87 -4.90 9.47 8.16
C GLY A 87 -5.97 9.43 7.10
N THR A 88 -5.50 9.47 5.85
CA THR A 88 -6.35 9.35 4.66
C THR A 88 -5.68 8.37 3.70
N LEU A 89 -6.45 7.40 3.22
CA LEU A 89 -6.04 6.48 2.16
C LEU A 89 -6.66 6.99 0.86
N ASP A 90 -5.81 7.24 -0.13
CA ASP A 90 -6.17 7.79 -1.43
C ASP A 90 -5.82 6.76 -2.51
N PHE A 91 -6.84 6.32 -3.23
CA PHE A 91 -6.73 5.39 -4.36
C PHE A 91 -6.62 6.11 -5.71
N GLY A 92 -6.45 7.44 -5.72
CA GLY A 92 -6.35 8.26 -6.91
C GLY A 92 -7.71 8.79 -7.35
N ASP A 93 -8.07 8.53 -8.60
CA ASP A 93 -9.20 9.19 -9.28
C ASP A 93 -10.59 8.75 -8.78
N GLU A 94 -10.68 7.72 -7.93
CA GLU A 94 -11.96 7.03 -7.69
C GLU A 94 -12.37 6.89 -6.21
N GLU A 95 -11.48 6.90 -5.22
CA GLU A 95 -11.91 6.67 -3.83
C GLU A 95 -10.96 7.24 -2.77
N MET A 96 -11.53 7.93 -1.78
CA MET A 96 -10.83 8.44 -0.60
C MET A 96 -11.44 7.84 0.67
N ILE A 97 -10.62 7.15 1.45
CA ILE A 97 -11.02 6.56 2.73
C ILE A 97 -10.40 7.35 3.87
N HIS A 98 -11.24 7.90 4.75
CA HIS A 98 -10.77 8.56 5.96
C HIS A 98 -10.60 7.55 7.10
N ILE A 99 -9.47 7.61 7.79
CA ILE A 99 -9.11 6.66 8.83
C ILE A 99 -9.12 7.38 10.18
N TYR A 100 -9.89 6.86 11.13
CA TYR A 100 -10.03 7.39 12.48
C TYR A 100 -9.70 6.35 13.52
N TYR A 101 -9.17 6.80 14.66
CA TYR A 101 -9.09 5.97 15.84
C TYR A 101 -10.47 5.74 16.45
N GLY A 102 -10.66 4.52 16.97
CA GLY A 102 -11.66 4.29 18.00
C GLY A 102 -11.25 4.89 19.34
N ASP A 103 -12.20 5.03 20.25
CA ASP A 103 -12.01 5.69 21.55
C ASP A 103 -10.84 5.11 22.36
N GLU A 104 -10.67 3.78 22.36
CA GLU A 104 -9.59 3.09 23.07
C GLU A 104 -8.31 2.93 22.23
N ARG A 105 -8.30 3.44 20.99
CA ARG A 105 -7.22 3.31 20.00
C ARG A 105 -6.78 1.87 19.71
N GLU A 106 -7.57 0.87 20.10
CA GLU A 106 -7.34 -0.55 19.76
C GLU A 106 -7.79 -0.88 18.33
N ASN A 107 -8.77 -0.12 17.83
CA ASN A 107 -9.35 -0.28 16.50
C ASN A 107 -9.20 1.01 15.68
N VAL A 108 -9.21 0.84 14.36
CA VAL A 108 -9.34 1.91 13.40
C VAL A 108 -10.66 1.76 12.65
N TYR A 109 -11.29 2.88 12.36
CA TYR A 109 -12.47 3.00 11.53
C TYR A 109 -12.07 3.57 10.18
N LEU A 110 -12.47 2.89 9.11
CA LEU A 110 -12.26 3.29 7.73
C LEU A 110 -13.62 3.74 7.18
N ILE A 111 -13.69 4.99 6.76
CA ILE A 111 -14.93 5.63 6.32
C ILE A 111 -14.75 6.00 4.85
N SER A 112 -15.53 5.36 3.98
CA SER A 112 -15.73 5.77 2.59
C SER A 112 -17.10 6.45 2.42
N GLU A 113 -17.44 6.86 1.21
CA GLU A 113 -18.78 7.38 0.90
C GLU A 113 -19.88 6.31 1.06
N GLU A 114 -19.53 5.04 0.79
CA GLU A 114 -20.48 3.92 0.76
C GLU A 114 -20.67 3.28 2.13
N GLU A 115 -19.59 3.08 2.88
CA GLU A 115 -19.63 2.32 4.12
C GLU A 115 -18.62 2.76 5.17
N THR A 116 -18.89 2.32 6.41
CA THR A 116 -17.91 2.39 7.49
C THR A 116 -17.59 0.98 7.95
N VAL A 117 -16.31 0.64 7.84
CA VAL A 117 -15.76 -0.62 8.30
C VAL A 117 -14.75 -0.36 9.42
N PHE A 118 -14.42 -1.40 10.19
CA PHE A 118 -13.43 -1.32 11.25
C PHE A 118 -12.52 -2.56 11.25
N MET A 119 -11.31 -2.36 11.74
CA MET A 119 -10.36 -3.44 12.03
C MET A 119 -9.46 -3.06 13.20
N SER A 120 -8.74 -4.04 13.75
CA SER A 120 -7.76 -3.76 14.79
C SER A 120 -6.63 -2.87 14.25
N ARG A 121 -6.11 -1.99 15.09
CA ARG A 121 -5.01 -1.09 14.76
C ARG A 121 -3.77 -1.85 14.30
N ILE A 122 -3.48 -2.98 14.94
CA ILE A 122 -2.32 -3.82 14.60
C ILE A 122 -2.47 -4.37 13.18
N HIS A 123 -3.64 -4.93 12.84
CA HIS A 123 -3.87 -5.46 11.50
C HIS A 123 -3.82 -4.36 10.43
N PHE A 124 -4.32 -3.17 10.73
CA PHE A 124 -4.24 -2.04 9.81
C PHE A 124 -2.78 -1.69 9.46
N PHE A 125 -1.91 -1.48 10.46
CA PHE A 125 -0.51 -1.14 10.18
C PHE A 125 0.28 -2.29 9.54
N ASP A 126 -0.08 -3.55 9.82
CA ASP A 126 0.52 -4.73 9.18
C ASP A 126 0.29 -4.77 7.66
N LEU A 127 -0.76 -4.13 7.15
CA LEU A 127 -1.00 -3.98 5.70
C LEU A 127 0.13 -3.18 5.03
N PHE A 128 0.68 -2.19 5.74
CA PHE A 128 1.67 -1.25 5.21
C PHE A 128 3.12 -1.61 5.57
N TYR A 129 3.33 -2.51 6.55
CA TYR A 129 4.66 -2.86 7.06
C TYR A 129 5.66 -3.32 5.99
N ARG A 130 5.19 -3.91 4.87
CA ARG A 130 6.05 -4.41 3.79
C ARG A 130 6.20 -3.45 2.60
N SER A 131 5.54 -2.30 2.60
CA SER A 131 5.36 -1.46 1.41
C SER A 131 5.99 -0.07 1.58
N VAL A 132 7.19 0.01 2.15
CA VAL A 132 7.73 1.28 2.66
C VAL A 132 8.57 2.01 1.61
N ASN A 133 7.91 2.80 0.77
CA ASN A 133 8.47 4.04 0.23
C ASN A 133 7.85 5.21 1.00
N SER A 134 8.49 5.60 2.11
CA SER A 134 8.02 6.71 2.94
C SER A 134 8.71 8.02 2.57
N LEU A 135 7.91 9.04 2.29
CA LEU A 135 8.35 10.42 2.10
C LEU A 135 7.79 11.29 3.24
N PRO A 136 8.41 12.44 3.56
CA PRO A 136 7.78 13.40 4.47
C PRO A 136 6.41 13.85 3.91
N LEU A 137 5.46 14.22 4.78
CA LEU A 137 4.23 14.86 4.30
C LEU A 137 4.56 16.14 3.53
N PRO A 138 3.83 16.43 2.44
CA PRO A 138 3.98 17.71 1.76
C PRO A 138 3.62 18.88 2.71
N PRO A 139 4.22 20.06 2.51
CA PRO A 139 3.92 21.24 3.32
C PRO A 139 2.41 21.54 3.32
N GLY A 140 1.85 21.83 4.50
CA GLY A 140 0.42 22.14 4.66
C GLY A 140 -0.47 20.94 5.01
N GLU A 141 -0.02 19.70 4.85
CA GLU A 141 -0.83 18.49 5.15
C GLU A 141 -0.51 17.84 6.52
N GLY A 142 0.38 18.44 7.32
CA GLY A 142 0.85 17.91 8.61
C GLY A 142 0.65 18.80 9.84
N GLY A 143 -0.22 19.80 9.73
CA GLY A 143 -0.42 20.84 10.75
C GLY A 143 0.72 21.86 10.73
N ASP A 144 0.38 23.09 10.33
CA ASP A 144 1.16 24.33 10.32
C ASP A 144 2.68 24.20 10.51
N VAL A 145 3.40 24.19 9.39
CA VAL A 145 4.76 24.72 9.36
C VAL A 145 4.78 25.82 8.31
N GLN A 146 4.36 27.01 8.74
CA GLN A 146 4.78 28.24 8.06
C GLN A 146 6.32 28.19 7.99
N PRO A 147 6.96 28.35 6.83
CA PRO A 147 8.40 28.42 6.78
C PRO A 147 8.84 29.51 7.76
N LEU A 148 9.77 29.17 8.65
CA LEU A 148 10.33 30.18 9.55
C LEU A 148 10.79 31.34 8.67
N PRO A 149 10.39 32.59 8.98
CA PRO A 149 10.90 33.73 8.25
C PRO A 149 12.43 33.64 8.27
N PRO A 150 13.11 33.96 7.15
CA PRO A 150 14.56 33.87 7.08
C PRO A 150 15.14 34.57 8.31
N GLY A 151 15.98 33.84 9.06
CA GLY A 151 16.64 34.39 10.23
C GLY A 151 17.29 35.73 9.86
N GLN A 152 17.16 36.72 10.73
CA GLN A 152 17.84 37.99 10.52
C GLN A 152 19.32 37.70 10.25
N PRO A 153 19.93 38.31 9.22
CA PRO A 153 21.35 38.13 8.98
C PRO A 153 22.08 38.57 10.25
N VAL A 154 22.73 37.61 10.92
CA VAL A 154 23.59 37.87 12.07
C VAL A 154 24.65 38.83 11.57
N GLN A 155 24.64 40.07 12.08
CA GLN A 155 25.66 41.01 11.69
C GLN A 155 26.96 40.59 12.37
N PRO A 156 28.12 40.76 11.72
CA PRO A 156 29.41 40.44 12.32
C PRO A 156 29.62 41.12 13.68
N ASP A 157 28.89 42.21 13.92
CA ASP A 157 28.93 43.02 15.15
C ASP A 157 28.17 42.39 16.34
N ASP A 158 27.34 41.36 16.12
CA ASP A 158 26.62 40.62 17.17
C ASP A 158 27.51 39.61 17.92
N PHE A 159 28.75 39.42 17.47
CA PHE A 159 29.74 38.61 18.19
C PHE A 159 30.50 39.48 19.18
N LEU A 160 30.08 39.44 20.46
CA LEU A 160 30.90 39.98 21.54
C LEU A 160 32.22 39.19 21.60
N PRO A 161 33.39 39.85 21.52
CA PRO A 161 34.67 39.17 21.72
C PRO A 161 34.75 38.65 23.16
N LEU A 162 35.10 37.37 23.29
CA LEU A 162 35.30 36.65 24.55
C LEU A 162 36.35 37.32 25.45
#